data_AF-B4IPD9-F1
#
_entry.id   AF-B4IPD9-F1
#
_cell.length_a   1.000
_cell.length_b   1.000
_cell.length_c   1.000
_cell.angle_alpha   90.00
_cell.angle_beta   90.00
_cell.angle_gamma   90.00
#
_symmetry.space_group_name_H-M   'P 1'
#
loop_
_entity.id
_entity.type
_entity.pdbx_description
1 polymer ?
#
loop_
_entity_poly.entity_id
_entity_poly.type
_entity_poly.pdbx_seq_one_letter_code
_entity_poly.pdbx_strand_id
1 'polypeptide(L)'
;MEILSHVPQMFVEGFYKADIKLNDLKLNPKGAFNITMTDVGMRARPIGELYERDGHTYLRLTKLETEPKVGDLKFYANGLVPDPVLNDVILDFINQYWRQLYQAMLPETLATWQPLILKSTNDFFAALPFDMLVTKN
;
A
#
# COMPACT_ATOMS: atom_id res chain seq x y z
N MET A 1 -4.11 -21.18 -1.59
CA MET A 1 -2.69 -20.83 -1.45
C MET A 1 -2.61 -19.57 -0.60
N GLU A 2 -1.70 -19.52 0.36
CA GLU A 2 -1.37 -18.32 1.12
C GLU A 2 0.07 -17.94 0.76
N ILE A 3 0.32 -16.66 0.54
CA ILE A 3 1.64 -16.11 0.23
C ILE A 3 2.08 -15.32 1.46
N LEU A 4 3.20 -15.74 2.04
CA LEU A 4 3.87 -15.02 3.11
C LEU A 4 5.11 -14.35 2.53
N SER A 5 5.23 -13.05 2.76
CA SER A 5 6.40 -12.29 2.35
C SER A 5 6.87 -11.38 3.48
N HIS A 6 8.17 -11.13 3.49
CA HIS A 6 8.84 -10.29 4.46
C HIS A 6 9.81 -9.38 3.72
N VAL A 7 9.78 -8.10 4.09
CA VAL A 7 10.69 -7.07 3.59
C VAL A 7 11.35 -6.43 4.80
N PRO A 8 12.68 -6.57 4.98
CA PRO A 8 13.37 -6.03 6.16
C PRO A 8 13.22 -4.52 6.31
N GLN A 9 13.24 -3.80 5.19
CA GLN A 9 13.07 -2.36 5.16
C GLN A 9 12.42 -1.92 3.86
N MET A 10 11.44 -1.03 3.96
CA MET A 10 10.78 -0.37 2.84
C MET A 10 10.90 1.14 3.02
N PHE A 11 11.34 1.81 1.96
CA PHE A 11 11.39 3.26 1.90
C PHE A 11 10.40 3.74 0.84
N VAL A 12 9.55 4.69 1.21
CA VAL A 12 8.57 5.31 0.33
C VAL A 12 8.78 6.81 0.39
N GLU A 13 8.83 7.47 -0.76
CA GLU A 13 8.88 8.92 -0.84
C GLU A 13 7.89 9.43 -1.87
N GLY A 14 7.50 10.70 -1.74
CA GLY A 14 6.62 11.31 -2.69
C GLY A 14 6.28 12.75 -2.35
N PHE A 15 5.43 13.32 -3.18
CA PHE A 15 4.84 14.62 -2.96
C PHE A 15 3.39 14.46 -2.58
N TYR A 16 2.91 15.32 -1.68
CA TYR A 16 1.51 15.34 -1.28
C TYR A 16 0.94 16.75 -1.45
N LYS A 17 -0.37 16.79 -1.62
CA LYS A 17 -1.19 17.99 -1.57
C LYS A 17 -2.53 17.60 -0.97
N ALA A 18 -2.97 18.32 0.05
CA ALA A 18 -4.31 18.15 0.59
C ALA A 18 -5.06 19.49 0.59
N ASP A 19 -6.38 19.41 0.52
CA ASP A 19 -7.27 20.55 0.65
C ASP A 19 -8.17 20.28 1.86
N ILE A 20 -7.85 20.89 3.00
CA ILE A 20 -8.54 20.69 4.27
C ILE A 20 -9.39 21.93 4.56
N LYS A 21 -10.69 21.72 4.77
CA LYS A 21 -11.63 22.76 5.18
C LYS A 21 -12.15 22.44 6.58
N LEU A 22 -11.73 23.21 7.57
CA LEU A 22 -12.18 23.12 8.97
C LEU A 22 -12.91 24.40 9.34
N ASN A 23 -14.24 24.37 9.34
CA ASN A 23 -15.09 25.56 9.50
C ASN A 23 -14.67 26.66 8.48
N ASP A 24 -14.23 27.81 8.99
CA ASP A 24 -13.75 28.94 8.19
C ASP A 24 -12.26 28.85 7.84
N LEU A 25 -11.52 27.90 8.43
CA LEU A 25 -10.10 27.68 8.16
C LEU A 25 -9.94 26.81 6.90
N LYS A 26 -9.30 27.37 5.88
CA LYS A 26 -8.87 26.64 4.68
C LYS A 26 -7.37 26.41 4.75
N LEU A 27 -6.97 25.15 4.87
CA LEU A 27 -5.58 24.73 4.83
C LEU A 27 -5.31 23.98 3.53
N ASN A 28 -4.23 24.33 2.85
CA ASN A 28 -3.80 23.71 1.61
C ASN A 28 -2.37 23.14 1.75
N PRO A 29 -2.14 22.21 2.70
CA PRO A 29 -0.80 21.70 2.94
C PRO A 29 -0.30 20.95 1.71
N LYS A 30 0.98 21.17 1.39
CA LYS A 30 1.65 20.57 0.25
C LYS A 30 3.14 20.48 0.57
N GLY A 31 3.76 19.40 0.12
CA GLY A 31 5.15 19.16 0.43
C GLY A 31 5.65 17.82 -0.07
N ALA A 32 6.86 17.48 0.33
CA ALA A 32 7.44 16.16 0.19
C ALA A 32 7.25 15.39 1.50
N PHE A 33 7.11 14.08 1.38
CA PHE A 33 7.10 13.17 2.50
C PHE A 33 8.01 11.98 2.21
N ASN A 34 8.49 11.34 3.27
CA ASN A 34 9.01 10.00 3.19
C ASN A 34 8.56 9.17 4.39
N ILE A 35 8.59 7.86 4.19
CA ILE A 35 8.22 6.85 5.17
C ILE A 35 9.28 5.77 5.11
N THR A 36 9.92 5.51 6.24
CA THR A 36 10.75 4.31 6.42
C THR A 36 9.97 3.33 7.27
N MET A 37 9.73 2.14 6.74
CA MET A 37 9.12 1.03 7.47
C MET A 37 10.13 -0.09 7.60
N THR A 38 10.21 -0.70 8.78
CA THR A 38 11.07 -1.87 9.02
C THR A 38 10.24 -3.06 9.45
N ASP A 39 10.76 -4.26 9.17
CA ASP A 39 10.09 -5.52 9.49
C ASP A 39 8.66 -5.57 8.91
N VAL A 40 8.56 -5.36 7.60
CA VAL A 40 7.28 -5.35 6.89
C VAL A 40 6.91 -6.79 6.52
N GLY A 41 5.91 -7.33 7.21
CA GLY A 41 5.30 -8.61 6.88
C GLY A 41 4.04 -8.43 6.05
N MET A 42 3.83 -9.27 5.05
CA MET A 42 2.59 -9.33 4.29
C MET A 42 2.13 -10.77 4.17
N ARG A 43 0.93 -11.04 4.69
CA ARG A 43 0.16 -12.23 4.34
C ARG A 43 -0.82 -11.87 3.25
N ALA A 44 -0.75 -12.57 2.12
CA ALA A 44 -1.67 -12.39 1.01
C ALA A 44 -2.38 -13.70 0.65
N ARG A 45 -3.68 -13.62 0.41
CA ARG A 45 -4.50 -14.73 -0.09
C ARG A 45 -5.11 -14.33 -1.42
N PRO A 46 -4.51 -14.76 -2.55
CA PRO A 46 -5.12 -14.57 -3.86
C PRO A 46 -6.27 -15.55 -4.04
N ILE A 47 -7.38 -15.04 -4.58
CA ILE A 47 -8.55 -15.81 -4.99
C ILE A 47 -8.74 -15.56 -6.47
N GLY A 48 -8.97 -16.62 -7.22
CA GLY A 48 -9.05 -16.56 -8.66
C GLY A 48 -9.59 -17.85 -9.25
N GLU A 49 -9.63 -17.88 -10.57
CA GLU A 49 -10.13 -18.99 -11.36
C GLU A 49 -9.24 -19.23 -12.58
N LEU A 50 -9.34 -20.45 -13.11
CA LEU A 50 -8.74 -20.81 -14.37
C LEU A 50 -9.77 -20.62 -15.49
N TYR A 51 -9.32 -20.14 -16.64
CA TYR A 51 -10.16 -20.01 -17.83
C TYR A 51 -9.39 -20.39 -19.08
N GLU A 52 -10.10 -20.84 -20.11
CA GLU A 52 -9.52 -21.21 -21.39
C GLU A 52 -9.50 -20.02 -22.36
N ARG A 53 -8.39 -19.85 -23.08
CA ARG A 53 -8.23 -18.88 -24.16
C ARG A 53 -7.21 -19.41 -25.16
N ASP A 54 -7.56 -19.43 -26.45
CA ASP A 54 -6.66 -19.86 -27.54
C ASP A 54 -6.03 -21.25 -27.34
N GLY A 55 -6.77 -22.20 -26.77
CA GLY A 55 -6.31 -23.56 -26.51
C GLY A 55 -5.40 -23.72 -25.29
N HIS A 56 -5.28 -22.67 -24.47
CA HIS A 56 -4.47 -22.64 -23.26
C HIS A 56 -5.28 -22.24 -22.04
N THR A 57 -4.90 -22.79 -20.88
CA THR A 57 -5.44 -22.41 -19.58
C THR A 57 -4.71 -21.19 -19.02
N TYR A 58 -5.43 -20.16 -18.58
CA TYR A 58 -4.90 -18.95 -17.96
C TYR A 58 -5.45 -18.77 -16.54
N LEU A 59 -4.68 -18.08 -15.69
CA LEU A 59 -5.10 -17.69 -14.35
C LEU A 59 -5.67 -16.27 -14.37
N ARG A 60 -6.82 -16.07 -13.75
CA ARG A 60 -7.40 -14.75 -13.44
C ARG A 60 -7.65 -14.64 -11.95
N LEU A 61 -7.05 -13.66 -11.30
CA LEU A 61 -7.37 -13.31 -9.92
C LEU A 61 -8.63 -12.43 -9.88
N THR A 62 -9.56 -12.75 -9.00
CA THR A 62 -10.79 -11.99 -8.76
C THR A 62 -10.71 -11.16 -7.48
N LYS A 63 -9.88 -11.58 -6.52
CA LYS A 63 -9.67 -10.87 -5.26
C LYS A 63 -8.26 -11.13 -4.73
N LEU A 64 -7.71 -10.14 -4.04
CA LEU A 64 -6.47 -10.26 -3.29
C LEU A 64 -6.72 -9.78 -1.85
N GLU A 65 -6.81 -10.71 -0.91
CA GLU A 65 -6.90 -10.39 0.51
C GLU A 65 -5.49 -10.20 1.06
N THR A 66 -5.26 -9.13 1.80
CA THR A 66 -3.92 -8.74 2.28
C THR A 66 -3.97 -8.30 3.73
N GLU A 67 -3.05 -8.80 4.54
CA GLU A 67 -2.83 -8.42 5.94
C GLU A 67 -1.39 -7.91 6.10
N PRO A 68 -1.11 -6.63 5.80
CA PRO A 68 0.19 -6.04 6.07
C PRO A 68 0.40 -5.80 7.56
N LYS A 69 1.63 -6.01 8.01
CA LYS A 69 2.11 -5.71 9.35
C LYS A 69 3.45 -5.01 9.24
N VAL A 70 3.68 -4.05 10.12
CA VAL A 70 4.91 -3.26 10.15
C VAL A 70 5.45 -3.30 11.58
N GLY A 71 6.73 -3.65 11.72
CA GLY A 71 7.42 -3.66 13.01
C GLY A 71 7.64 -2.25 13.54
N ASP A 72 8.27 -1.39 12.73
CA ASP A 72 8.48 0.03 13.03
C ASP A 72 8.25 0.95 11.83
N LEU A 73 7.89 2.21 12.10
CA LEU A 73 7.60 3.23 11.08
C LEU A 73 8.15 4.58 11.53
N LYS A 74 8.93 5.22 10.66
CA LYS A 74 9.35 6.62 10.76
C LYS A 74 8.75 7.42 9.63
N PHE A 75 8.02 8.49 9.96
CA PHE A 75 7.40 9.41 9.02
C PHE A 75 8.12 10.74 9.03
N TYR A 76 8.35 11.31 7.86
CA TYR A 76 8.80 12.68 7.68
C TYR A 76 7.94 13.37 6.63
N ALA A 77 7.58 14.63 6.87
CA ALA A 77 6.96 15.49 5.88
C ALA A 77 7.28 16.96 6.16
N ASN A 78 7.38 17.75 5.10
CA ASN A 78 7.41 19.20 5.20
C ASN A 78 6.10 19.81 4.73
N GLY A 79 5.80 21.03 5.18
CA GLY A 79 4.62 21.76 4.71
C GLY A 79 3.28 21.20 5.20
N LEU A 80 3.26 20.50 6.34
CA LEU A 80 2.02 20.07 7.00
C LEU A 80 1.24 21.29 7.47
N VAL A 81 1.98 22.30 7.92
CA VAL A 81 1.51 23.65 8.28
C VAL A 81 2.57 24.67 7.90
N PRO A 82 2.21 25.97 7.78
CA PRO A 82 3.17 27.02 7.42
C PRO A 82 4.25 27.29 8.48
N ASP A 83 3.91 27.12 9.76
CA ASP A 83 4.82 27.36 10.88
C ASP A 83 5.75 26.13 11.08
N PRO A 84 7.08 26.31 11.02
CA PRO A 84 8.01 25.18 11.09
C PRO A 84 8.04 24.51 12.47
N VAL A 85 7.88 25.28 13.55
CA VAL A 85 7.89 24.72 14.91
C VAL A 85 6.64 23.85 15.11
N LEU A 86 5.49 24.32 14.66
CA LEU A 86 4.25 23.53 14.69
C LEU A 86 4.32 22.32 13.75
N ASN A 87 4.98 22.43 12.60
CA ASN A 87 5.22 21.29 11.72
C ASN A 87 5.98 20.18 12.44
N ASP A 88 7.06 20.53 13.15
CA ASP A 88 7.86 19.57 13.92
C ASP A 88 7.04 18.93 15.05
N VAL A 89 6.21 19.71 15.76
CA VAL A 89 5.29 19.17 16.78
C VAL A 89 4.31 18.15 16.18
N ILE A 90 3.75 18.44 15.00
CA ILE A 90 2.84 17.50 14.32
C ILE A 90 3.60 16.25 13.86
N LEU A 91 4.83 16.38 13.35
CA LEU A 91 5.66 15.24 12.98
C LEU A 91 5.99 14.35 14.17
N ASP A 92 6.34 14.94 15.32
CA ASP A 92 6.62 14.20 16.54
C ASP A 92 5.37 13.46 17.01
N PHE A 93 4.20 14.09 16.95
CA PHE A 93 2.93 13.42 17.22
C PHE A 93 2.70 12.23 16.29
N ILE A 94 2.85 12.41 14.97
CA ILE A 94 2.66 11.31 14.00
C ILE A 94 3.61 10.15 14.30
N ASN A 95 4.88 10.44 14.54
CA ASN A 95 5.89 9.43 14.87
C ASN A 95 5.64 8.76 16.23
N GLN A 96 5.18 9.49 17.24
CA GLN A 96 4.88 8.94 18.56
C GLN A 96 3.66 8.01 18.53
N TYR A 97 2.65 8.35 17.73
CA TYR A 97 1.37 7.63 17.65
C TYR A 97 1.22 6.81 16.36
N TRP A 98 2.32 6.52 15.67
CA TRP A 98 2.29 5.94 14.33
C TRP A 98 1.49 4.64 14.25
N ARG A 99 1.53 3.80 15.29
CA ARG A 99 0.83 2.50 15.31
C ARG A 99 -0.69 2.68 15.20
N GLN A 100 -1.24 3.63 15.93
CA GLN A 100 -2.67 3.93 15.95
C GLN A 100 -3.08 4.57 14.62
N LEU A 101 -2.28 5.53 14.14
CA LEU A 101 -2.51 6.20 12.87
C LEU A 101 -2.42 5.21 11.69
N TYR A 102 -1.44 4.32 11.69
CA TYR A 102 -1.30 3.26 10.69
C TYR A 102 -2.55 2.36 10.65
N GLN A 103 -3.03 1.90 11.81
CA GLN A 103 -4.24 1.08 11.89
C GLN A 103 -5.48 1.82 11.37
N ALA A 104 -5.62 3.11 11.68
CA ALA A 104 -6.73 3.93 11.23
C ALA A 104 -6.70 4.18 9.70
N MET A 105 -5.50 4.36 9.14
CA MET A 105 -5.30 4.65 7.71
C MET A 105 -5.22 3.40 6.82
N LEU A 106 -5.00 2.23 7.41
CA LEU A 106 -4.80 0.99 6.66
C LEU A 106 -5.98 0.63 5.74
N PRO A 107 -7.26 0.72 6.17
CA PRO A 107 -8.39 0.41 5.29
C PRO A 107 -8.41 1.26 4.02
N GLU A 108 -8.20 2.58 4.15
CA GLU A 108 -8.18 3.53 3.03
C GLU A 108 -6.99 3.27 2.09
N THR A 109 -5.84 2.95 2.68
CA THR A 109 -4.64 2.58 1.92
C THR A 109 -4.91 1.32 1.11
N LEU A 110 -5.44 0.26 1.73
CA LEU A 110 -5.76 -0.99 1.03
C LEU A 110 -6.82 -0.79 -0.06
N ALA A 111 -7.86 0.00 0.19
CA ALA A 111 -8.89 0.30 -0.80
C ALA A 111 -8.31 0.95 -2.08
N THR A 112 -7.25 1.74 -1.93
CA THR A 112 -6.56 2.39 -3.05
C THR A 112 -5.59 1.44 -3.77
N TRP A 113 -4.78 0.69 -3.01
CA TRP A 113 -3.69 -0.12 -3.58
C TRP A 113 -4.14 -1.51 -4.07
N GLN A 114 -5.12 -2.14 -3.42
CA GLN A 114 -5.57 -3.50 -3.81
C GLN A 114 -6.05 -3.59 -5.26
N PRO A 115 -6.88 -2.66 -5.80
CA PRO A 115 -7.29 -2.71 -7.20
C PRO A 115 -6.11 -2.58 -8.17
N LEU A 116 -5.12 -1.74 -7.83
CA LEU A 116 -3.92 -1.54 -8.63
C LEU A 116 -3.08 -2.82 -8.68
N ILE A 117 -2.81 -3.43 -7.52
CA ILE A 117 -2.04 -4.68 -7.43
C ILE A 117 -2.78 -5.82 -8.15
N LEU A 118 -4.09 -5.95 -7.95
CA LEU A 118 -4.91 -6.96 -8.62
C LEU A 118 -4.85 -6.80 -10.14
N LYS A 119 -5.01 -5.56 -10.63
CA LYS A 119 -4.91 -5.27 -12.06
C LYS A 119 -3.52 -5.62 -12.60
N SER A 120 -2.44 -5.13 -11.99
CA SER A 120 -1.08 -5.43 -12.42
C SER A 120 -0.76 -6.92 -12.43
N THR A 121 -1.28 -7.66 -11.43
CA THR A 121 -1.10 -9.11 -11.33
C THR A 121 -1.85 -9.83 -12.46
N ASN A 122 -3.09 -9.42 -12.75
CA ASN A 122 -3.86 -9.97 -13.86
C ASN A 122 -3.27 -9.61 -15.22
N ASP A 123 -2.74 -8.40 -15.41
CA ASP A 123 -2.06 -8.01 -16.64
C ASP A 123 -0.84 -8.92 -16.90
N PHE A 124 -0.08 -9.25 -15.83
CA PHE A 124 1.04 -10.20 -15.92
C PHE A 124 0.57 -11.61 -16.29
N PHE A 125 -0.40 -12.19 -15.57
CA PHE A 125 -0.88 -13.55 -15.85
C PHE A 125 -1.69 -13.66 -17.14
N ALA A 126 -2.24 -12.56 -17.65
CA ALA A 126 -2.88 -12.54 -18.97
C ALA A 126 -1.86 -12.68 -20.11
N ALA A 127 -0.58 -12.38 -19.90
CA ALA A 127 0.46 -12.53 -20.90
C ALA A 127 1.05 -13.95 -20.97
N LEU A 128 0.80 -14.79 -19.96
CA LEU A 128 1.44 -16.09 -19.80
C LEU A 128 0.41 -17.20 -19.53
N PRO A 129 0.28 -18.19 -20.43
CA PRO A 129 -0.49 -19.41 -20.16
C PRO A 129 -0.06 -20.09 -18.86
N PHE A 130 -1.02 -20.38 -18.01
CA PHE A 130 -0.78 -20.94 -16.69
C PHE A 130 -0.34 -22.41 -16.75
N ASP A 131 -0.83 -23.15 -17.75
CA ASP A 131 -0.43 -24.52 -18.07
C ASP A 131 1.04 -24.65 -18.50
N MET A 132 1.69 -23.56 -18.92
CA MET A 132 3.14 -23.51 -19.16
C MET A 132 3.95 -23.21 -17.90
N LEU A 133 3.35 -22.60 -16.88
CA LEU A 133 4.03 -22.25 -15.62
C LEU A 133 4.05 -23.41 -14.62
N VAL A 134 3.03 -24.27 -14.65
CA VAL A 134 2.89 -25.39 -13.75
C VAL A 134 2.78 -26.68 -14.56
N THR A 135 3.82 -27.51 -14.53
CA THR A 135 3.77 -28.84 -15.13
C THR A 135 2.76 -29.69 -14.36
N LYS A 136 1.79 -30.28 -15.08
CA LYS A 136 0.95 -31.34 -14.52
C LYS A 136 1.86 -32.52 -14.17
N ASN A 137 1.98 -32.83 -12.89
CA ASN A 137 2.52 -34.11 -12.42
C ASN A 137 1.48 -35.22 -12.67
#